data_AF-A0A1H0S2J9-F1
#
_entry.id   AF-A0A1H0S2J9-F1
#
_cell.length_a   1.000
_cell.length_b   1.000
_cell.length_c   1.000
_cell.angle_alpha   90.00
_cell.angle_beta   90.00
_cell.angle_gamma   90.00
#
_symmetry.space_group_name_H-M   'P 1'
#
loop_
_entity.id
_entity.type
_entity.pdbx_description
1 polymer ?
#
loop_
_entity_poly.entity_id
_entity_poly.type
_entity_poly.pdbx_seq_one_letter_code
_entity_poly.pdbx_strand_id
1 'polypeptide(L)'
;MRRFVASLTFTAVTAASLLAISGTAGAQEGPPPAGDTRAVYGEGNIKAADCPTLWPGSKSVLGEDPAPDNTMSIDITEEDVPEGVELVGVVIKGGDGYNKYSADKLGEMPWLKLHSPYNNGGQIAAISHWFACGVKTTTTTTTTTTTTTTTGGTTTTEPTTTTSAGTTTTAPVTTTTVAPAPGDDSNLPDTGANVGWMIFLGAALLLSGGLLLGVPRIRNAVLRRN
;
A
#
# COMPACT_ATOMS: atom_id res chain seq x y z
N MET A 1 86.36 -17.63 17.55
CA MET A 1 86.55 -16.23 17.10
C MET A 1 86.09 -16.18 15.64
N ARG A 2 85.17 -15.35 15.15
CA ARG A 2 84.49 -14.12 15.56
C ARG A 2 83.03 -14.18 15.05
N ARG A 3 82.17 -13.43 15.73
CA ARG A 3 80.74 -13.24 15.49
C ARG A 3 80.51 -12.36 14.26
N PHE A 4 79.43 -12.58 13.50
CA PHE A 4 78.66 -11.50 12.90
C PHE A 4 77.16 -11.80 13.05
N VAL A 5 76.53 -10.91 13.81
CA VAL A 5 75.10 -10.82 14.10
C VAL A 5 74.49 -9.93 13.02
N ALA A 6 73.43 -10.38 12.37
CA ALA A 6 72.56 -9.52 11.57
C ALA A 6 71.13 -9.66 12.09
N SER A 7 70.77 -8.76 13.00
CA SER A 7 69.40 -8.58 13.48
C SER A 7 68.56 -7.98 12.36
N LEU A 8 67.57 -8.73 11.85
CA LEU A 8 66.45 -8.15 11.11
C LEU A 8 65.36 -7.79 12.13
N THR A 9 65.15 -6.50 12.30
CA THR A 9 64.04 -5.90 13.04
C THR A 9 62.73 -6.20 12.33
N PHE A 10 61.87 -7.02 12.96
CA PHE A 10 60.46 -7.16 12.61
C PHE A 10 59.70 -5.93 13.13
N THR A 11 59.40 -4.98 12.26
CA THR A 11 58.48 -3.88 12.59
C THR A 11 57.05 -4.42 12.50
N ALA A 12 56.46 -4.74 13.66
CA ALA A 12 55.05 -5.08 13.76
C ALA A 12 54.21 -3.84 13.42
N VAL A 13 53.58 -3.84 12.25
CA VAL A 13 52.57 -2.84 11.88
C VAL A 13 51.31 -3.16 12.68
N THR A 14 51.08 -2.39 13.74
CA THR A 14 49.81 -2.35 14.48
C THR A 14 48.72 -1.86 13.54
N ALA A 15 47.95 -2.81 13.00
CA ALA A 15 46.68 -2.52 12.34
C ALA A 15 45.67 -2.09 13.42
N ALA A 16 45.56 -0.78 13.62
CA ALA A 16 44.44 -0.20 14.36
C ALA A 16 43.18 -0.34 13.49
N SER A 17 42.49 -1.47 13.65
CA SER A 17 41.17 -1.71 13.09
C SER A 17 40.17 -0.76 13.75
N LEU A 18 40.06 0.46 13.21
CA LEU A 18 38.92 1.33 13.46
C LEU A 18 37.67 0.57 13.03
N LEU A 19 36.85 0.18 14.00
CA LEU A 19 35.47 -0.25 13.79
C LEU A 19 34.73 0.88 13.08
N ALA A 20 34.69 0.81 11.75
CA ALA A 20 33.74 1.54 10.96
C ALA A 20 32.36 0.99 11.31
N ILE A 21 31.66 1.70 12.20
CA ILE A 21 30.23 1.51 12.41
C ILE A 21 29.58 1.97 11.10
N SER A 22 29.35 1.02 10.20
CA SER A 22 28.56 1.21 9.00
C SER A 22 27.14 1.60 9.42
N GLY A 23 26.86 2.90 9.43
CA GLY A 23 25.50 3.41 9.55
C GLY A 23 24.70 2.93 8.35
N THR A 24 23.80 1.99 8.57
CA THR A 24 22.78 1.60 7.59
C THR A 24 21.87 2.80 7.36
N ALA A 25 21.92 3.41 6.18
CA ALA A 25 20.93 4.36 5.74
C ALA A 25 19.60 3.62 5.49
N GLY A 26 18.83 3.41 6.56
CA GLY A 26 17.43 3.01 6.47
C GLY A 26 16.58 4.25 6.31
N ALA A 27 16.18 4.56 5.09
CA ALA A 27 15.17 5.58 4.83
C ALA A 27 14.30 5.11 3.66
N GLN A 28 13.25 4.36 3.98
CA GLN A 28 12.06 4.28 3.14
C GLN A 28 10.97 5.10 3.84
N GLU A 29 11.01 6.41 3.63
CA GLU A 29 9.96 7.32 4.08
C GLU A 29 8.82 7.31 3.02
N GLY A 30 7.60 6.90 3.44
CA GLY A 30 6.45 6.44 2.62
C GLY A 30 5.72 7.48 1.73
N PRO A 31 4.58 7.18 1.04
CA PRO A 31 3.42 6.34 1.44
C PRO A 31 2.85 5.37 0.34
N PRO A 32 1.75 4.63 0.61
CA PRO A 32 1.60 3.68 1.70
C PRO A 32 1.92 2.25 1.21
N PRO A 33 2.33 1.36 2.12
CA PRO A 33 2.44 -0.07 1.85
C PRO A 33 1.14 -0.71 1.34
N ALA A 34 0.01 0.02 1.22
CA ALA A 34 -1.23 -0.56 0.74
C ALA A 34 -1.18 -1.08 -0.71
N GLY A 35 -0.52 -0.36 -1.62
CA GLY A 35 -0.50 -0.69 -3.04
C GLY A 35 -1.83 -0.51 -3.81
N ASP A 36 -2.91 -0.11 -3.13
CA ASP A 36 -4.22 0.22 -3.72
C ASP A 36 -4.70 1.58 -3.21
N THR A 37 -5.18 2.45 -4.10
CA THR A 37 -5.70 3.78 -3.73
C THR A 37 -7.05 3.73 -3.02
N ARG A 38 -7.80 2.63 -3.17
CA ARG A 38 -9.06 2.36 -2.48
C ARG A 38 -8.85 1.89 -1.04
N ALA A 39 -7.64 1.42 -0.72
CA ALA A 39 -7.29 0.87 0.58
C ALA A 39 -6.69 1.90 1.52
N VAL A 40 -6.82 1.62 2.81
CA VAL A 40 -6.01 2.23 3.88
C VAL A 40 -5.16 1.12 4.49
N TYR A 41 -3.85 1.32 4.52
CA TYR A 41 -2.94 0.39 5.17
C TYR A 41 -3.13 0.39 6.69
N GLY A 42 -3.05 -0.79 7.30
CA GLY A 42 -2.87 -0.97 8.73
C GLY A 42 -1.71 -1.92 9.04
N GLU A 43 -1.03 -1.65 10.14
CA GLU A 43 0.11 -2.44 10.60
C GLU A 43 -0.35 -3.62 11.48
N GLY A 44 0.38 -4.73 11.41
CA GLY A 44 0.24 -5.85 12.33
C GLY A 44 -0.85 -6.86 11.97
N ASN A 45 -1.35 -7.54 13.02
CA ASN A 45 -2.35 -8.60 12.92
C ASN A 45 -3.72 -8.08 13.30
N ILE A 46 -4.69 -8.36 12.44
CA ILE A 46 -6.11 -8.05 12.61
C ILE A 46 -6.90 -9.33 12.32
N LYS A 47 -7.98 -9.56 13.04
CA LYS A 47 -8.83 -10.75 12.91
C LYS A 47 -10.28 -10.35 12.65
N ALA A 48 -11.07 -11.30 12.16
CA ALA A 48 -12.50 -11.13 11.90
C ALA A 48 -13.29 -10.59 13.13
N ALA A 49 -12.87 -10.96 14.35
CA ALA A 49 -13.47 -10.47 15.59
C ALA A 49 -13.29 -8.94 15.82
N ASP A 50 -12.38 -8.30 15.09
CA ASP A 50 -12.09 -6.86 15.21
C ASP A 50 -12.99 -6.00 14.31
N CYS A 51 -13.90 -6.60 13.51
CA CYS A 51 -14.87 -5.86 12.70
C CYS A 51 -15.59 -4.73 13.46
N PRO A 52 -16.13 -4.94 14.69
CA PRO A 52 -16.79 -3.86 15.45
C PRO A 52 -15.86 -2.70 15.81
N THR A 53 -14.55 -2.96 15.96
CA THR A 53 -13.54 -1.94 16.25
C THR A 53 -13.18 -1.15 14.99
N LEU A 54 -13.12 -1.82 13.83
CA LEU A 54 -12.81 -1.18 12.54
C LEU A 54 -13.99 -0.38 11.99
N TRP A 55 -15.19 -0.94 12.11
CA TRP A 55 -16.46 -0.35 11.70
C TRP A 55 -17.53 -0.61 12.78
N PRO A 56 -17.87 0.41 13.60
CA PRO A 56 -18.84 0.26 14.69
C PRO A 56 -20.17 -0.34 14.24
N GLY A 57 -20.67 -1.31 15.02
CA GLY A 57 -21.94 -2.01 14.73
C GLY A 57 -21.84 -3.14 13.71
N SER A 58 -20.69 -3.32 13.06
CA SER A 58 -20.46 -4.42 12.12
C SER A 58 -20.02 -5.71 12.81
N LYS A 59 -20.08 -6.81 12.07
CA LYS A 59 -19.52 -8.11 12.43
C LYS A 59 -18.90 -8.74 11.18
N SER A 60 -18.01 -9.70 11.36
CA SER A 60 -17.55 -10.50 10.21
C SER A 60 -18.72 -11.33 9.66
N VAL A 61 -18.86 -11.30 8.34
CA VAL A 61 -19.95 -11.95 7.61
C VAL A 61 -19.46 -12.84 6.47
N LEU A 62 -18.24 -12.58 5.99
CA LEU A 62 -17.55 -13.35 4.97
C LEU A 62 -16.06 -13.40 5.28
N GLY A 63 -15.37 -14.36 4.68
CA GLY A 63 -13.92 -14.51 4.79
C GLY A 63 -13.50 -15.96 4.93
N GLU A 64 -12.25 -16.22 4.57
CA GLU A 64 -11.60 -17.51 4.73
C GLU A 64 -10.37 -17.38 5.62
N ASP A 65 -10.20 -18.39 6.48
CA ASP A 65 -9.06 -18.54 7.38
C ASP A 65 -8.52 -19.99 7.27
N PRO A 66 -7.36 -20.20 6.63
CA PRO A 66 -6.59 -19.25 5.81
C PRO A 66 -7.18 -19.09 4.39
N ALA A 67 -6.71 -18.06 3.67
CA ALA A 67 -6.96 -17.95 2.23
C ALA A 67 -6.28 -19.11 1.46
N PRO A 68 -6.71 -19.43 0.23
CA PRO A 68 -6.07 -20.47 -0.57
C PRO A 68 -4.62 -20.08 -0.89
N ASP A 69 -3.72 -21.08 -0.93
CA ASP A 69 -2.28 -20.87 -1.12
C ASP A 69 -2.00 -20.03 -2.38
N ASN A 70 -1.10 -19.03 -2.23
CA ASN A 70 -0.65 -18.12 -3.28
C ASN A 70 -1.72 -17.20 -3.90
N THR A 71 -2.86 -17.01 -3.24
CA THR A 71 -3.86 -16.01 -3.68
C THR A 71 -3.28 -14.60 -3.52
N MET A 72 -3.27 -13.81 -4.60
CA MET A 72 -2.74 -12.44 -4.60
C MET A 72 -3.85 -11.39 -4.55
N SER A 73 -5.08 -11.78 -4.92
CA SER A 73 -6.25 -10.91 -4.91
C SER A 73 -7.54 -11.69 -4.69
N ILE A 74 -8.54 -11.02 -4.11
CA ILE A 74 -9.90 -11.52 -3.91
C ILE A 74 -10.86 -10.63 -4.70
N ASP A 75 -11.86 -11.27 -5.30
CA ASP A 75 -13.04 -10.62 -5.88
C ASP A 75 -14.23 -10.90 -4.97
N ILE A 76 -15.07 -9.89 -4.73
CA ILE A 76 -16.31 -10.04 -3.97
C ILE A 76 -17.46 -9.54 -4.85
N THR A 77 -18.40 -10.44 -5.09
CA THR A 77 -19.60 -10.20 -5.89
C THR A 77 -20.84 -10.18 -5.01
N GLU A 78 -21.99 -9.76 -5.57
CA GLU A 78 -23.25 -9.71 -4.84
C GLU A 78 -23.70 -11.10 -4.35
N GLU A 79 -23.36 -12.15 -5.10
CA GLU A 79 -23.71 -13.54 -4.79
C GLU A 79 -22.96 -14.06 -3.54
N ASP A 80 -21.80 -13.48 -3.25
CA ASP A 80 -21.02 -13.80 -2.05
C ASP A 80 -21.65 -13.18 -0.80
N VAL A 81 -22.47 -12.13 -0.94
CA VAL A 81 -23.04 -11.40 0.20
C VAL A 81 -24.26 -12.11 0.77
N PRO A 82 -24.28 -12.45 2.08
CA PRO A 82 -25.45 -13.09 2.68
C PRO A 82 -26.68 -12.18 2.62
N GLU A 83 -27.85 -12.76 2.39
CA GLU A 83 -29.10 -11.99 2.36
C GLU A 83 -29.33 -11.19 3.65
N GLY A 84 -29.79 -9.93 3.51
CA GLY A 84 -30.03 -9.04 4.64
C GLY A 84 -28.76 -8.55 5.34
N VAL A 85 -27.62 -8.59 4.65
CA VAL A 85 -26.36 -8.00 5.11
C VAL A 85 -25.92 -6.91 4.14
N GLU A 86 -25.53 -5.76 4.70
CA GLU A 86 -24.84 -4.71 3.98
C GLU A 86 -23.35 -4.76 4.36
N LEU A 87 -22.48 -4.98 3.37
CA LEU A 87 -21.04 -4.96 3.60
C LEU A 87 -20.57 -3.51 3.82
N VAL A 88 -19.84 -3.29 4.91
CA VAL A 88 -19.28 -1.96 5.25
C VAL A 88 -17.79 -1.86 4.94
N GLY A 89 -17.12 -3.00 4.80
CA GLY A 89 -15.72 -3.03 4.41
C GLY A 89 -15.12 -4.43 4.37
N VAL A 90 -13.89 -4.49 3.86
CA VAL A 90 -13.12 -5.72 3.64
C VAL A 90 -11.72 -5.51 4.16
N VAL A 91 -11.16 -6.54 4.77
CA VAL A 91 -9.78 -6.57 5.23
C VAL A 91 -9.04 -7.68 4.52
N ILE A 92 -7.95 -7.34 3.84
CA ILE A 92 -7.06 -8.29 3.17
C ILE A 92 -5.69 -8.26 3.85
N LYS A 93 -5.29 -9.38 4.46
CA LYS A 93 -4.05 -9.49 5.23
C LYS A 93 -2.95 -10.20 4.46
N GLY A 94 -1.74 -9.63 4.48
CA GLY A 94 -0.55 -10.23 3.90
C GLY A 94 0.72 -9.53 4.38
N GLY A 95 1.82 -10.29 4.47
CA GLY A 95 3.07 -9.78 5.04
C GLY A 95 2.90 -9.27 6.49
N ASP A 96 3.51 -8.12 6.77
CA ASP A 96 3.55 -7.50 8.11
C ASP A 96 2.30 -6.64 8.44
N GLY A 97 1.32 -6.56 7.54
CA GLY A 97 0.15 -5.69 7.73
C GLY A 97 -1.11 -6.17 7.01
N TYR A 98 -2.01 -5.23 6.77
CA TYR A 98 -3.26 -5.47 6.07
C TYR A 98 -3.75 -4.22 5.32
N ASN A 99 -4.58 -4.46 4.30
CA ASN A 99 -5.35 -3.43 3.63
C ASN A 99 -6.77 -3.41 4.17
N LYS A 100 -7.24 -2.21 4.50
CA LYS A 100 -8.62 -1.93 4.88
C LYS A 100 -9.34 -1.22 3.74
N TYR A 101 -10.30 -1.88 3.14
CA TYR A 101 -11.16 -1.33 2.11
C TYR A 101 -12.52 -0.98 2.73
N SER A 102 -12.95 0.27 2.61
CA SER A 102 -14.27 0.68 3.10
C SER A 102 -15.24 0.75 1.92
N ALA A 103 -16.50 0.34 2.12
CA ALA A 103 -17.49 0.23 1.05
C ALA A 103 -17.71 1.56 0.29
N ASP A 104 -17.66 2.69 1.01
CA ASP A 104 -17.76 4.04 0.46
C ASP A 104 -16.65 4.37 -0.55
N LYS A 105 -15.46 3.80 -0.38
CA LYS A 105 -14.32 3.97 -1.30
C LYS A 105 -14.31 2.95 -2.43
N LEU A 106 -14.93 1.78 -2.22
CA LEU A 106 -15.03 0.74 -3.24
C LEU A 106 -16.13 1.03 -4.26
N GLY A 107 -17.21 1.70 -3.82
CA GLY A 107 -18.38 1.99 -4.65
C GLY A 107 -19.33 0.79 -4.77
N GLU A 108 -20.13 0.80 -5.83
CA GLU A 108 -21.08 -0.28 -6.12
C GLU A 108 -20.35 -1.59 -6.44
N MET A 109 -20.97 -2.72 -6.08
CA MET A 109 -20.43 -4.05 -6.36
C MET A 109 -20.48 -4.35 -7.88
N PRO A 110 -19.60 -5.23 -8.39
CA PRO A 110 -18.64 -6.08 -7.67
C PRO A 110 -17.35 -5.37 -7.26
N TRP A 111 -16.75 -5.80 -6.16
CA TRP A 111 -15.47 -5.31 -5.67
C TRP A 111 -14.33 -6.22 -6.13
N LEU A 112 -13.63 -5.79 -7.16
CA LEU A 112 -12.63 -6.60 -7.84
C LEU A 112 -11.19 -6.27 -7.38
N LYS A 113 -10.35 -7.31 -7.44
CA LYS A 113 -8.90 -7.29 -7.27
C LYS A 113 -8.45 -6.67 -5.94
N LEU A 114 -9.16 -7.00 -4.85
CA LEU A 114 -8.76 -6.59 -3.52
C LEU A 114 -7.51 -7.37 -3.12
N HIS A 115 -6.45 -6.70 -2.69
CA HIS A 115 -5.17 -7.35 -2.46
C HIS A 115 -4.56 -6.92 -1.12
N SER A 116 -3.55 -7.67 -0.69
CA SER A 116 -2.81 -7.34 0.53
C SER A 116 -1.80 -6.21 0.29
N PRO A 117 -1.25 -5.60 1.35
CA PRO A 117 -0.17 -4.63 1.22
C PRO A 117 1.04 -5.13 0.42
N TYR A 118 1.81 -4.20 -0.13
CA TYR A 118 3.18 -4.45 -0.53
C TYR A 118 4.03 -4.90 0.65
N ASN A 119 4.89 -5.89 0.41
CA ASN A 119 5.94 -6.30 1.31
C ASN A 119 7.15 -5.34 1.25
N ASN A 120 8.16 -5.59 2.09
CA ASN A 120 9.39 -4.79 2.13
C ASN A 120 10.20 -4.81 0.81
N GLY A 121 9.87 -5.73 -0.11
CA GLY A 121 10.44 -5.79 -1.46
C GLY A 121 9.63 -5.04 -2.53
N GLY A 122 8.56 -4.33 -2.14
CA GLY A 122 7.70 -3.57 -3.06
C GLY A 122 6.75 -4.44 -3.91
N GLN A 123 6.56 -5.70 -3.56
CA GLN A 123 5.65 -6.64 -4.24
C GLN A 123 4.40 -6.86 -3.40
N ILE A 124 3.24 -7.08 -4.03
CA ILE A 124 2.02 -7.49 -3.32
C ILE A 124 2.31 -8.77 -2.54
N ALA A 125 2.05 -8.78 -1.24
CA ALA A 125 2.24 -9.99 -0.45
C ALA A 125 1.15 -11.02 -0.78
N ALA A 126 1.47 -12.30 -0.65
CA ALA A 126 0.44 -13.34 -0.70
C ALA A 126 -0.59 -13.09 0.41
N ILE A 127 -1.87 -13.28 0.08
CA ILE A 127 -2.96 -13.16 1.04
C ILE A 127 -2.86 -14.33 2.01
N SER A 128 -2.71 -14.00 3.29
CA SER A 128 -2.72 -14.98 4.37
C SER A 128 -4.13 -15.20 4.91
N HIS A 129 -4.89 -14.11 5.05
CA HIS A 129 -6.24 -14.11 5.61
C HIS A 129 -7.03 -12.98 4.97
N TRP A 130 -8.34 -13.15 4.86
CA TRP A 130 -9.22 -12.05 4.51
C TRP A 130 -10.58 -12.22 5.16
N PHE A 131 -11.25 -11.10 5.41
CA PHE A 131 -12.63 -11.11 5.91
C PHE A 131 -13.37 -9.84 5.50
N ALA A 132 -14.68 -9.97 5.28
CA ALA A 132 -15.58 -8.84 5.10
C ALA A 132 -16.40 -8.60 6.37
N CYS A 133 -16.54 -7.32 6.69
CA CYS A 133 -17.37 -6.84 7.79
C CYS A 133 -18.68 -6.30 7.21
N GLY A 134 -19.80 -6.64 7.84
CA GLY A 134 -21.12 -6.19 7.43
C GLY A 134 -22.04 -5.93 8.61
N VAL A 135 -23.08 -5.16 8.36
CA VAL A 135 -24.19 -4.90 9.29
C VAL A 135 -25.42 -5.65 8.81
N LYS A 136 -26.25 -6.14 9.73
CA LYS A 136 -27.55 -6.70 9.35
C LYS A 136 -28.47 -5.55 8.94
N THR A 137 -28.96 -5.60 7.71
CA THR A 137 -30.02 -4.71 7.26
C THR A 137 -31.33 -5.24 7.82
N THR A 138 -31.96 -4.49 8.72
CA THR A 138 -33.36 -4.74 9.04
C THR A 138 -34.19 -4.30 7.84
N THR A 139 -34.47 -5.22 6.93
CA THR A 139 -35.42 -5.00 5.85
C THR A 139 -36.77 -4.70 6.49
N THR A 140 -37.09 -3.42 6.61
CA THR A 140 -38.45 -3.02 6.97
C THR A 140 -39.29 -3.27 5.74
N THR A 141 -39.91 -4.45 5.67
CA THR A 141 -40.90 -4.76 4.65
C THR A 141 -42.07 -3.79 4.84
N THR A 142 -42.05 -2.67 4.15
CA THR A 142 -43.22 -1.81 4.05
C THR A 142 -44.25 -2.57 3.23
N THR A 143 -45.15 -3.29 3.93
CA THR A 143 -46.31 -3.91 3.30
C THR A 143 -47.22 -2.79 2.82
N THR A 144 -47.06 -2.35 1.57
CA THR A 144 -48.02 -1.45 0.94
C THR A 144 -49.34 -2.21 0.80
N THR A 145 -50.26 -2.01 1.74
CA THR A 145 -51.61 -2.55 1.64
C THR A 145 -52.35 -1.76 0.57
N THR A 146 -52.32 -2.24 -0.67
CA THR A 146 -53.16 -1.70 -1.75
C THR A 146 -54.62 -1.97 -1.37
N THR A 147 -55.30 -0.94 -0.86
CA THR A 147 -56.73 -1.02 -0.56
C THR A 147 -57.50 -0.86 -1.86
N THR A 148 -57.85 -1.99 -2.49
CA THR A 148 -58.71 -2.01 -3.68
C THR A 148 -60.12 -1.60 -3.27
N THR A 149 -60.46 -0.32 -3.45
CA THR A 149 -61.82 0.17 -3.21
C THR A 149 -62.68 -0.21 -4.43
N THR A 150 -63.51 -1.23 -4.30
CA THR A 150 -64.53 -1.59 -5.29
C THR A 150 -65.77 -0.72 -5.07
N THR A 151 -65.88 0.40 -5.78
CA THR A 151 -67.11 1.19 -5.83
C THR A 151 -67.84 0.91 -7.14
N GLY A 152 -69.00 0.28 -7.04
CA GLY A 152 -69.92 0.12 -8.17
C GLY A 152 -70.57 1.45 -8.54
N GLY A 153 -70.59 1.74 -9.84
CA GLY A 153 -71.63 2.53 -10.48
C GLY A 153 -71.46 4.05 -10.51
N THR A 154 -71.45 4.55 -11.76
CA THR A 154 -71.96 5.85 -12.25
C THR A 154 -70.94 6.97 -12.54
N THR A 155 -70.65 7.10 -13.83
CA THR A 155 -70.60 8.33 -14.66
C THR A 155 -69.68 9.50 -14.27
N THR A 156 -68.72 9.74 -15.18
CA THR A 156 -68.16 11.03 -15.63
C THR A 156 -67.60 11.99 -14.59
N THR A 157 -66.26 12.08 -14.53
CA THR A 157 -65.53 13.35 -14.74
C THR A 157 -64.06 13.10 -15.07
N GLU A 158 -63.52 13.98 -15.89
CA GLU A 158 -62.19 14.09 -16.47
C GLU A 158 -61.02 13.92 -15.46
N PRO A 159 -59.91 13.22 -15.83
CA PRO A 159 -58.79 13.07 -14.93
C PRO A 159 -58.00 14.39 -14.86
N THR A 160 -58.09 15.08 -13.73
CA THR A 160 -57.18 16.18 -13.41
C THR A 160 -55.83 15.60 -13.00
N THR A 161 -54.82 15.81 -13.84
CA THR A 161 -53.41 15.53 -13.55
C THR A 161 -52.96 16.34 -12.34
N THR A 162 -52.88 15.70 -11.17
CA THR A 162 -52.22 16.27 -9.99
C THR A 162 -50.76 15.81 -9.99
N THR A 163 -49.91 16.64 -10.59
CA THR A 163 -48.45 16.54 -10.45
C THR A 163 -48.09 16.84 -9.00
N SER A 164 -47.86 15.79 -8.21
CA SER A 164 -47.32 15.92 -6.86
C SER A 164 -45.85 16.33 -6.97
N ALA A 165 -45.57 17.58 -6.61
CA ALA A 165 -44.22 18.10 -6.53
C ALA A 165 -43.47 17.40 -5.39
N GLY A 166 -42.69 16.37 -5.73
CA GLY A 166 -41.73 15.77 -4.83
C GLY A 166 -40.77 16.85 -4.34
N THR A 167 -40.74 17.07 -3.04
CA THR A 167 -39.79 17.98 -2.39
C THR A 167 -38.44 17.27 -2.34
N THR A 168 -37.64 17.41 -3.40
CA THR A 168 -36.23 16.99 -3.39
C THR A 168 -35.47 17.94 -2.48
N THR A 169 -35.14 17.48 -1.28
CA THR A 169 -34.18 18.18 -0.41
C THR A 169 -32.79 17.93 -0.98
N THR A 170 -32.31 18.85 -1.81
CA THR A 170 -30.94 18.87 -2.32
C THR A 170 -30.03 19.29 -1.17
N ALA A 171 -29.21 18.38 -0.67
CA ALA A 171 -28.10 18.71 0.22
C ALA A 171 -27.15 19.72 -0.48
N PRO A 172 -26.49 20.62 0.26
CA PRO A 172 -25.58 21.60 -0.33
C PRO A 172 -24.44 20.88 -1.06
N VAL A 173 -24.39 21.04 -2.38
CA VAL A 173 -23.24 20.66 -3.19
C VAL A 173 -22.09 21.57 -2.80
N THR A 174 -21.08 21.01 -2.14
CA THR A 174 -19.83 21.70 -1.88
C THR A 174 -19.03 21.65 -3.17
N THR A 175 -19.05 22.73 -3.94
CA THR A 175 -18.16 22.91 -5.08
C THR A 175 -16.75 23.18 -4.56
N THR A 176 -15.92 22.15 -4.52
CA THR A 176 -14.48 22.33 -4.35
C THR A 176 -13.95 22.93 -5.64
N THR A 177 -13.61 24.22 -5.61
CA THR A 177 -12.85 24.89 -6.66
C THR A 177 -11.53 24.16 -6.82
N VAL A 178 -11.37 23.42 -7.92
CA VAL A 178 -10.09 22.86 -8.31
C VAL A 178 -9.19 24.04 -8.66
N ALA A 179 -8.09 24.16 -7.93
CA ALA A 179 -7.05 25.13 -8.24
C ALA A 179 -6.60 24.94 -9.70
N PRO A 180 -6.33 26.02 -10.45
CA PRO A 180 -5.79 25.90 -11.80
C PRO A 180 -4.53 25.02 -11.76
N ALA A 181 -4.43 24.10 -12.73
CA ALA A 181 -3.25 23.30 -12.94
C ALA A 181 -2.02 24.23 -13.01
N PRO A 182 -0.96 23.97 -12.21
CA PRO A 182 0.27 24.74 -12.31
C PRO A 182 0.88 24.50 -13.70
N GLY A 183 1.49 25.57 -14.20
CA GLY A 183 1.89 25.74 -15.58
C GLY A 183 2.92 24.73 -16.09
N ASP A 184 3.01 24.72 -17.41
CA ASP A 184 4.09 24.15 -18.18
C ASP A 184 5.42 24.87 -17.89
N ASP A 185 6.07 24.51 -16.79
CA ASP A 185 7.45 24.91 -16.53
C ASP A 185 8.27 23.70 -16.15
N SER A 186 8.85 23.06 -17.18
CA SER A 186 10.11 22.29 -17.23
C SER A 186 10.59 21.55 -15.97
N ASN A 187 9.68 21.12 -15.11
CA ASN A 187 9.96 20.41 -13.87
C ASN A 187 9.95 18.93 -14.19
N LEU A 188 11.12 18.42 -14.58
CA LEU A 188 11.38 17.01 -14.44
C LEU A 188 11.13 16.63 -12.97
N PRO A 189 10.54 15.45 -12.68
CA PRO A 189 10.33 15.02 -11.31
C PRO A 189 11.65 15.09 -10.56
N ASP A 190 11.66 15.86 -9.47
CA ASP A 190 12.80 15.95 -8.57
C ASP A 190 12.92 14.59 -7.85
N THR A 191 13.65 13.66 -8.48
CA THR A 191 13.80 12.28 -8.02
C THR A 191 14.69 12.16 -6.78
N GLY A 192 15.08 13.28 -6.15
CA GLY A 192 15.89 13.30 -4.94
C GLY A 192 17.27 12.64 -5.11
N ALA A 193 17.66 12.27 -6.33
CA ALA A 193 18.89 11.58 -6.62
C ALA A 193 20.06 12.56 -6.51
N ASN A 194 20.72 12.59 -5.35
CA ASN A 194 21.93 13.36 -5.16
C ASN A 194 23.12 12.67 -5.86
N VAL A 195 23.29 12.96 -7.16
CA VAL A 195 24.39 12.44 -8.00
C VAL A 195 25.75 12.92 -7.49
N GLY A 196 25.82 13.98 -6.69
CA GLY A 196 27.06 14.54 -6.17
C GLY A 196 27.89 13.52 -5.39
N TRP A 197 27.26 12.73 -4.52
CA TRP A 197 27.94 11.70 -3.74
C TRP A 197 28.45 10.52 -4.60
N MET A 198 27.69 10.12 -5.62
CA MET A 198 28.08 9.02 -6.52
C MET A 198 29.33 9.37 -7.34
N ILE A 199 29.53 10.65 -7.67
CA ILE A 199 30.76 11.11 -8.35
C ILE A 199 31.98 10.92 -7.45
N PHE A 200 31.88 11.27 -6.16
CA PHE A 200 32.99 11.06 -5.21
C PHE A 200 33.31 9.59 -5.00
N LEU A 201 32.29 8.73 -4.87
CA LEU A 201 32.47 7.28 -4.77
C LEU A 201 33.14 6.70 -6.03
N GLY A 202 32.68 7.10 -7.22
CA GLY A 202 33.26 6.67 -8.48
C GLY A 202 34.74 7.06 -8.61
N ALA A 203 35.08 8.29 -8.27
CA ALA A 203 36.46 8.77 -8.29
C ALA A 203 37.35 8.02 -7.30
N ALA A 204 36.87 7.76 -6.08
CA ALA A 204 37.60 7.00 -5.07
C ALA A 204 37.88 5.56 -5.52
N LEU A 205 36.90 4.91 -6.16
CA LEU A 205 37.04 3.55 -6.67
C LEU A 205 38.05 3.48 -7.82
N LEU A 206 38.02 4.45 -8.75
CA LEU A 206 38.96 4.54 -9.87
C LEU A 206 40.40 4.78 -9.41
N LEU A 207 40.61 5.68 -8.43
CA LEU A 207 41.94 5.92 -7.86
C LEU A 207 42.47 4.67 -7.14
N SER A 208 41.62 3.98 -6.38
CA SER A 208 41.97 2.76 -5.66
C SER A 208 42.34 1.62 -6.62
N GLY A 209 41.52 1.40 -7.66
CA GLY A 209 41.81 0.41 -8.70
C GLY A 209 43.07 0.74 -9.51
N GLY A 210 43.29 2.03 -9.81
CA GLY A 210 44.49 2.52 -10.49
C GLY A 210 45.76 2.27 -9.69
N LEU A 211 45.74 2.50 -8.38
CA LEU A 211 46.87 2.22 -7.49
C LEU A 211 47.19 0.72 -7.45
N LEU A 212 46.16 -0.12 -7.29
CA LEU A 212 46.32 -1.57 -7.18
C LEU A 212 46.93 -2.19 -8.45
N LEU A 213 46.56 -1.68 -9.62
CA LEU A 213 47.11 -2.10 -10.91
C LEU A 213 48.45 -1.44 -11.27
N GLY A 214 48.73 -0.25 -10.74
CA GLY A 214 49.96 0.52 -11.02
C GLY A 214 51.18 0.05 -10.24
N VAL A 215 51.00 -0.35 -8.98
CA VAL A 215 52.09 -0.75 -8.08
C VAL A 215 52.98 -1.89 -8.63
N PRO A 216 52.45 -2.97 -9.23
CA PRO A 216 53.28 -4.04 -9.79
C PRO A 216 54.15 -3.56 -10.97
N ARG A 217 53.62 -2.65 -11.80
CA ARG A 217 54.35 -2.12 -12.97
C ARG A 217 55.48 -1.17 -12.56
N ILE A 218 55.25 -0.31 -11.57
CA ILE A 218 56.27 0.60 -11.05
C ILE A 218 57.40 -0.19 -10.37
N ARG A 219 57.06 -1.22 -9.58
CA ARG A 219 58.07 -2.11 -8.97
C ARG A 219 58.95 -2.79 -10.03
N ASN A 220 58.34 -3.29 -11.11
CA ASN A 220 59.09 -3.91 -12.20
C ASN A 220 59.96 -2.92 -12.99
N ALA A 221 59.53 -1.66 -13.14
CA ALA A 221 60.31 -0.63 -13.80
C ALA A 221 61.53 -0.19 -12.96
N VAL A 222 61.37 -0.07 -11.65
CA VAL A 222 62.45 0.30 -10.73
C VAL A 222 63.49 -0.83 -10.61
N LEU A 223 63.06 -2.09 -10.55
CA LEU A 223 63.97 -3.25 -10.48
C LEU A 223 64.78 -3.48 -11.76
N ARG A 224 64.35 -2.96 -12.92
CA ARG A 224 65.11 -3.04 -14.18
C ARG A 224 66.16 -1.93 -14.34
N ARG A 225 66.18 -0.95 -13.44
CA ARG A 225 67.06 0.23 -13.52
C ARG A 225 68.26 0.18 -12.56
N ASN A 226 68.29 -0.80 -11.66
CA ASN A 226 69.43 -1.15 -10.80
C ASN A 226 70.06 -2.45 -11.30
#